data_AF-A0A7V5UEW9-F1
#
_entry.id   AF-A0A7V5UEW9-F1
#
_cell.length_a   1.000
_cell.length_b   1.000
_cell.length_c   1.000
_cell.angle_alpha   90.00
_cell.angle_beta   90.00
_cell.angle_gamma   90.00
#
_symmetry.space_group_name_H-M   'P 1'
#
loop_
_entity.id
_entity.type
_entity.pdbx_description
1 polymer ?
#
loop_
_entity_poly.entity_id
_entity_poly.type
_entity_poly.pdbx_seq_one_letter_code
_entity_poly.pdbx_strand_id
1 'polypeptide(L)'
;HEQLERETGNHSALIERLGTLEQRYAQLDGYDLEYKAKKILAGLGFRETEFSKPLSAFSGGWRMRVYLARLLLQEPHLLLLDEPTNHLDLPSLEWVENYLRGFSGSMIIVSHDRFFIDRLAQEIVELYRGRLTHYAGNYHFYEKQKALHHDRLIKKIKEQQEERARLERFINRFRYKATKAAQVQSRIKQLEKMETIELPEDFRTISFQIKADVPSYKEVLDVQDLWFRYDSDWVLKAVHLRMYRGEKVALVGVNGAGKTTFTRLISGELKPQKGTLRLGQRVHVGYYSQHQIEALDLSRTIYDEVAATAADSFRDRLRDILGVFHFSGDDILKPIRVLSGGEKARVSLAKILLSPCNFLIMDEPTNHLDLQSKEALEQALQDYDGTLLLISHDRYFLDKLVNRVVEIDRGRLKEYAGNYSDYLARKEAESPRQPQKNEKPAPKKDKEKRRQAAQARQAISKDRQRLKNRIAELEDEIERLEQEKARLEQALADPETYRDGEQSAKLNREYKEILALLPQKETEWEAAQLELEELLSSLNI
;
A
#
# COMPACT_ATOMS: atom_id res chain seq x y z
N HIS A 1 15.45 -45.59 -30.37
CA HIS A 1 15.03 -45.76 -31.78
C HIS A 1 16.23 -45.80 -32.73
N GLU A 2 17.04 -44.74 -32.91
CA GLU A 2 18.17 -44.77 -33.88
C GLU A 2 19.22 -45.90 -33.67
N GLN A 3 19.49 -46.31 -32.43
CA GLN A 3 20.40 -47.44 -32.15
C GLN A 3 19.78 -48.81 -32.50
N LEU A 4 18.46 -48.97 -32.31
CA LEU A 4 17.70 -50.17 -32.72
C LEU A 4 17.64 -50.32 -34.24
N GLU A 5 17.75 -49.21 -34.98
CA GLU A 5 17.79 -49.22 -36.45
C GLU A 5 19.19 -49.51 -37.02
N ARG A 6 20.26 -49.33 -36.22
CA ARG A 6 21.66 -49.47 -36.68
C ARG A 6 22.34 -50.78 -36.30
N GLU A 7 21.95 -51.43 -35.21
CA GLU A 7 22.60 -52.67 -34.74
C GLU A 7 21.87 -53.93 -35.24
N THR A 8 22.50 -54.75 -36.08
CA THR A 8 22.00 -56.09 -36.44
C THR A 8 22.47 -57.11 -35.41
N GLY A 9 21.77 -57.25 -34.28
CA GLY A 9 22.15 -58.13 -33.16
C GLY A 9 21.03 -58.39 -32.15
N ASN A 10 21.33 -59.01 -31.01
CA ASN A 10 20.33 -59.42 -29.99
C ASN A 10 19.67 -58.19 -29.32
N HIS A 11 18.57 -57.72 -29.92
CA HIS A 11 17.84 -56.51 -29.52
C HIS A 11 17.15 -56.60 -28.15
N SER A 12 17.18 -57.74 -27.47
CA SER A 12 16.46 -57.97 -26.20
C SER A 12 16.80 -56.93 -25.14
N ALA A 13 18.10 -56.65 -24.94
CA ALA A 13 18.56 -55.67 -23.97
C ALA A 13 18.18 -54.21 -24.35
N LEU A 14 18.17 -53.88 -25.64
CA LEU A 14 17.77 -52.54 -26.12
C LEU A 14 16.26 -52.33 -26.05
N ILE A 15 15.46 -53.37 -26.30
CA ILE A 15 14.00 -53.35 -26.18
C ILE A 15 13.59 -53.23 -24.72
N GLU A 16 14.23 -53.96 -23.81
CA GLU A 16 14.00 -53.84 -22.37
C GLU A 16 14.38 -52.46 -21.84
N ARG A 17 15.50 -51.90 -22.31
CA ARG A 17 15.91 -50.52 -22.01
C ARG A 17 14.95 -49.50 -22.60
N LEU A 18 14.42 -49.72 -23.80
CA LEU A 18 13.41 -48.85 -24.40
C LEU A 18 12.12 -48.88 -23.59
N GLY A 19 11.63 -50.07 -23.22
CA GLY A 19 10.41 -50.24 -22.43
C GLY A 19 10.52 -49.61 -21.05
N THR A 20 11.66 -49.72 -20.37
CA THR A 20 11.90 -49.04 -19.08
C THR A 20 11.96 -47.52 -19.25
N LEU A 21 12.55 -47.01 -20.34
CA LEU A 21 12.58 -45.57 -20.63
C LEU A 21 11.20 -45.03 -21.03
N GLU A 22 10.41 -45.77 -21.81
CA GLU A 22 9.03 -45.40 -22.17
C GLU A 22 8.11 -45.42 -20.96
N GLN A 23 8.21 -46.44 -20.08
CA GLN A 23 7.50 -46.45 -18.81
C GLN A 23 7.89 -45.27 -17.93
N ARG A 24 9.19 -44.97 -17.82
CA ARG A 24 9.66 -43.82 -17.04
C ARG A 24 9.20 -42.49 -17.64
N TYR A 25 9.17 -42.38 -18.97
CA TYR A 25 8.67 -41.19 -19.67
C TYR A 25 7.17 -41.02 -19.47
N ALA A 26 6.39 -42.11 -19.53
CA ALA A 26 4.96 -42.10 -19.22
C ALA A 26 4.68 -41.76 -17.76
N GLN A 27 5.47 -42.27 -16.81
CA GLN A 27 5.36 -41.94 -15.38
C GLN A 27 5.68 -40.48 -15.06
N LEU A 28 6.49 -39.82 -15.90
CA LEU A 28 6.83 -38.40 -15.79
C LEU A 28 5.89 -37.50 -16.60
N ASP A 29 4.72 -38.02 -17.01
CA ASP A 29 3.75 -37.33 -17.88
C ASP A 29 4.38 -36.75 -19.16
N GLY A 30 5.40 -37.42 -19.70
CA GLY A 30 6.24 -36.89 -20.77
C GLY A 30 5.47 -36.44 -22.01
N TYR A 31 4.40 -37.17 -22.36
CA TYR A 31 3.51 -36.87 -23.48
C TYR A 31 2.64 -35.62 -23.25
N ASP A 32 2.28 -35.33 -21.99
CA ASP A 32 1.49 -34.15 -21.62
C ASP A 32 2.37 -32.93 -21.31
N LEU A 33 3.67 -33.13 -21.03
CA LEU A 33 4.61 -32.04 -20.72
C LEU A 33 4.69 -31.01 -21.85
N GLU A 34 4.73 -31.44 -23.11
CA GLU A 34 4.82 -30.50 -24.23
C GLU A 34 3.54 -29.66 -24.36
N TYR A 35 2.37 -30.28 -24.15
CA TYR A 35 1.09 -29.57 -24.15
C TYR A 35 0.98 -28.60 -22.97
N LYS A 36 1.35 -29.03 -21.76
CA LYS A 36 1.41 -28.18 -20.57
C LYS A 36 2.36 -27.00 -20.78
N ALA A 37 3.57 -27.25 -21.32
CA ALA A 37 4.55 -26.21 -21.62
C ALA A 37 4.01 -25.18 -22.62
N LYS A 38 3.38 -25.62 -23.72
CA LYS A 38 2.75 -24.73 -24.70
C LYS A 38 1.64 -23.88 -24.06
N LYS A 39 0.81 -24.48 -23.20
CA LYS A 39 -0.25 -23.76 -22.48
C LYS A 39 0.30 -22.70 -21.53
N ILE A 40 1.34 -23.01 -20.77
CA ILE A 40 2.00 -22.06 -19.85
C ILE A 40 2.66 -20.93 -20.62
N LEU A 41 3.39 -21.23 -21.69
CA LEU A 41 4.04 -20.22 -22.53
C LEU A 41 3.01 -19.31 -23.22
N ALA A 42 1.92 -19.87 -23.75
CA ALA A 42 0.84 -19.08 -24.34
C ALA A 42 0.20 -18.14 -23.30
N GLY A 43 0.01 -18.61 -22.07
CA GLY A 43 -0.51 -17.80 -20.95
C GLY A 43 0.40 -16.65 -20.54
N LEU A 44 1.72 -16.82 -20.66
CA LEU A 44 2.73 -15.78 -20.41
C LEU A 44 2.96 -14.83 -21.61
N GLY A 45 2.14 -14.97 -22.67
CA GLY A 45 2.11 -14.08 -23.81
C GLY A 45 2.99 -14.46 -25.00
N PHE A 46 3.58 -15.66 -25.03
CA PHE A 46 4.37 -16.13 -26.18
C PHE A 46 3.47 -16.61 -27.32
N ARG A 47 3.86 -16.33 -28.56
CA ARG A 47 3.19 -16.87 -29.76
C ARG A 47 3.75 -18.25 -30.12
N GLU A 48 2.95 -19.07 -30.80
CA GLU A 48 3.39 -20.41 -31.22
C GLU A 48 4.64 -20.41 -32.10
N THR A 49 4.81 -19.38 -32.94
CA THR A 49 5.99 -19.19 -33.80
C THR A 49 7.26 -18.82 -33.02
N GLU A 50 7.13 -18.50 -31.74
CA GLU A 50 8.22 -18.09 -30.86
C GLU A 50 8.73 -19.23 -29.99
N PHE A 51 8.00 -20.34 -29.88
CA PHE A 51 8.37 -21.49 -29.03
C PHE A 51 9.68 -22.16 -29.47
N SER A 52 10.02 -22.09 -30.75
CA SER A 52 11.23 -22.69 -31.32
C SER A 52 12.43 -21.74 -31.41
N LYS A 53 12.27 -20.46 -31.01
CA LYS A 53 13.35 -19.47 -31.08
C LYS A 53 14.36 -19.67 -29.94
N PRO A 54 15.67 -19.41 -30.18
CA PRO A 54 16.67 -19.49 -29.12
C PRO A 54 16.47 -18.40 -28.06
N LEU A 55 16.78 -18.71 -26.81
CA LEU A 55 16.66 -17.78 -25.66
C LEU A 55 17.48 -16.49 -25.84
N SER A 56 18.57 -16.54 -26.62
CA SER A 56 19.41 -15.39 -26.92
C SER A 56 18.68 -14.28 -27.69
N ALA A 57 17.66 -14.63 -28.49
CA ALA A 57 16.89 -13.66 -29.28
C ALA A 57 15.86 -12.87 -28.47
N PHE A 58 15.56 -13.31 -27.24
CA PHE A 58 14.59 -12.65 -26.36
C PHE A 58 15.28 -11.62 -25.45
N SER A 59 14.57 -10.53 -25.15
CA SER A 59 15.01 -9.55 -24.17
C SER A 59 15.00 -10.13 -22.74
N GLY A 60 15.66 -9.46 -21.80
CA GLY A 60 15.78 -9.93 -20.41
C GLY A 60 14.43 -10.28 -19.76
N GLY A 61 13.40 -9.44 -19.92
CA GLY A 61 12.06 -9.71 -19.39
C GLY A 61 11.39 -10.95 -19.99
N TRP A 62 11.53 -11.17 -21.30
CA TRP A 62 11.03 -12.39 -21.95
C TRP A 62 11.79 -13.63 -21.50
N ARG A 63 13.11 -13.54 -21.25
CA ARG A 63 13.88 -14.65 -20.68
C ARG A 63 13.40 -15.01 -19.28
N MET A 64 13.12 -14.02 -18.44
CA MET A 64 12.54 -14.24 -17.10
C MET A 64 11.19 -14.96 -17.16
N ARG A 65 10.34 -14.63 -18.15
CA ARG A 65 9.09 -15.38 -18.38
C ARG A 65 9.32 -16.84 -18.73
N VAL A 66 10.34 -17.15 -19.53
CA VAL A 66 10.67 -18.56 -19.82
C VAL A 66 11.16 -19.29 -18.57
N TYR A 67 11.96 -18.63 -17.72
CA TYR A 67 12.37 -19.22 -16.44
C TYR A 67 11.18 -19.46 -15.51
N LEU A 68 10.23 -18.52 -15.44
CA LEU A 68 8.99 -18.71 -14.71
C LEU A 68 8.18 -19.88 -15.29
N ALA A 69 8.03 -19.96 -16.62
CA ALA A 69 7.35 -21.08 -17.28
C ALA A 69 7.97 -22.42 -16.93
N ARG A 70 9.31 -22.49 -16.93
CA ARG A 70 10.07 -23.68 -16.55
C ARG A 70 9.83 -24.07 -15.09
N LEU A 71 9.83 -23.11 -14.18
CA LEU A 71 9.57 -23.35 -12.75
C LEU A 71 8.13 -23.85 -12.52
N LEU A 72 7.15 -23.25 -13.19
CA LEU A 72 5.74 -23.66 -13.09
C LEU A 72 5.51 -25.06 -13.67
N LEU A 73 6.26 -25.46 -14.69
CA LEU A 73 6.20 -26.81 -15.27
C LEU A 73 6.83 -27.88 -14.36
N GLN A 74 7.79 -27.50 -13.50
CA GLN A 74 8.42 -28.43 -12.57
C GLN A 74 7.52 -28.82 -11.38
N GLU A 75 6.42 -28.07 -11.16
CA GLU A 75 5.47 -28.30 -10.07
C GLU A 75 6.15 -28.58 -8.70
N PRO A 76 7.05 -27.70 -8.21
CA PRO A 76 7.81 -27.97 -6.98
C PRO A 76 6.91 -27.95 -5.74
N HIS A 77 7.30 -28.65 -4.67
CA HIS A 77 6.56 -28.63 -3.40
C HIS A 77 6.62 -27.25 -2.70
N LEU A 78 7.72 -26.52 -2.90
CA LEU A 78 7.94 -25.17 -2.38
C LEU A 78 8.38 -24.27 -3.53
N LEU A 79 7.61 -23.22 -3.80
CA LEU A 79 7.91 -22.22 -4.81
C LEU A 79 8.37 -20.93 -4.13
N LEU A 80 9.56 -20.46 -4.46
CA LEU A 80 10.10 -19.17 -4.01
C LEU A 80 10.10 -18.21 -5.20
N LEU A 81 9.33 -17.15 -5.12
CA LEU A 81 9.23 -16.14 -6.17
C LEU A 81 9.71 -14.80 -5.62
N ASP A 82 10.75 -14.25 -6.25
CA ASP A 82 11.26 -12.91 -5.94
C ASP A 82 10.85 -11.95 -7.06
N GLU A 83 9.97 -11.01 -6.72
CA GLU A 83 9.35 -10.02 -7.61
C GLU A 83 8.89 -10.57 -8.97
N PRO A 84 8.04 -11.62 -8.99
CA PRO A 84 7.62 -12.29 -10.22
C PRO A 84 6.78 -11.38 -11.13
N THR A 85 6.22 -10.31 -10.58
CA THR A 85 5.36 -9.36 -11.29
C THR A 85 6.15 -8.41 -12.18
N ASN A 86 7.45 -8.23 -11.93
CA ASN A 86 8.27 -7.32 -12.70
C ASN A 86 8.40 -7.79 -14.15
N HIS A 87 8.22 -6.87 -15.09
CA HIS A 87 8.26 -7.12 -16.54
C HIS A 87 7.14 -8.02 -17.10
N LEU A 88 6.12 -8.34 -16.31
CA LEU A 88 4.88 -8.97 -16.79
C LEU A 88 3.87 -7.90 -17.20
N ASP A 89 3.20 -8.14 -18.33
CA ASP A 89 2.06 -7.32 -18.75
C ASP A 89 0.79 -7.73 -18.01
N LEU A 90 -0.19 -6.82 -17.95
CA LEU A 90 -1.43 -7.03 -17.21
C LEU A 90 -2.12 -8.37 -17.55
N PRO A 91 -2.25 -8.79 -18.83
CA PRO A 91 -2.86 -10.09 -19.15
C PRO A 91 -2.04 -11.29 -18.65
N SER A 92 -0.71 -11.22 -18.77
CA SER A 92 0.18 -12.28 -18.27
C SER A 92 0.16 -12.35 -16.75
N LEU A 93 0.08 -11.22 -16.05
CA LEU A 93 -0.10 -11.15 -14.59
C LEU A 93 -1.41 -11.82 -14.17
N GLU A 94 -2.52 -11.50 -14.84
CA GLU A 94 -3.84 -12.12 -14.57
C GLU A 94 -3.79 -13.64 -14.78
N TRP A 95 -3.10 -14.09 -15.83
CA TRP A 95 -2.93 -15.51 -16.08
C TRP A 95 -2.09 -16.20 -14.99
N VAL A 96 -0.95 -15.60 -14.60
CA VAL A 96 -0.08 -16.13 -13.53
C VAL A 96 -0.83 -16.19 -12.20
N GLU A 97 -1.61 -15.17 -11.84
CA GLU A 97 -2.47 -15.19 -10.64
C GLU A 97 -3.45 -16.36 -10.66
N ASN A 98 -4.16 -16.55 -11.77
CA ASN A 98 -5.14 -17.62 -11.89
C ASN A 98 -4.47 -19.00 -11.85
N TYR A 99 -3.27 -19.13 -12.43
CA TYR A 99 -2.47 -20.36 -12.36
C TYR A 99 -2.00 -20.65 -10.93
N LEU A 100 -1.40 -19.66 -10.26
CA LEU A 100 -0.88 -19.79 -8.89
C LEU A 100 -1.99 -20.01 -7.85
N ARG A 101 -3.21 -19.50 -8.08
CA ARG A 101 -4.36 -19.80 -7.22
C ARG A 101 -4.73 -21.30 -7.21
N GLY A 102 -4.48 -22.00 -8.32
CA GLY A 102 -4.72 -23.43 -8.45
C GLY A 102 -3.51 -24.29 -8.04
N PHE A 103 -2.43 -23.69 -7.58
CA PHE A 103 -1.20 -24.39 -7.22
C PHE A 103 -1.37 -25.13 -5.88
N SER A 104 -1.04 -26.42 -5.85
CA SER A 104 -1.20 -27.27 -4.67
C SER A 104 -0.01 -27.27 -3.71
N GLY A 105 1.12 -26.65 -4.09
CA GLY A 105 2.31 -26.55 -3.26
C GLY A 105 2.29 -25.36 -2.29
N SER A 106 3.31 -25.28 -1.44
CA SER A 106 3.57 -24.08 -0.63
C SER A 106 4.32 -23.04 -1.45
N MET A 107 4.04 -21.76 -1.21
CA MET A 107 4.61 -20.67 -2.00
C MET A 107 5.00 -19.50 -1.08
N ILE A 108 6.20 -18.97 -1.29
CA ILE A 108 6.67 -17.72 -0.69
C ILE A 108 6.88 -16.73 -1.83
N ILE A 109 6.15 -15.61 -1.78
CA ILE A 109 6.26 -14.52 -2.75
C ILE A 109 6.85 -13.31 -2.04
N VAL A 110 7.91 -12.76 -2.61
CA VAL A 110 8.33 -11.38 -2.37
C VAL A 110 7.81 -10.56 -3.53
N SER A 111 6.96 -9.57 -3.25
CA SER A 111 6.45 -8.66 -4.28
C SER A 111 6.15 -7.29 -3.69
N HIS A 112 6.21 -6.26 -4.53
CA HIS A 112 5.68 -4.93 -4.23
C HIS A 112 4.30 -4.67 -4.87
N ASP A 113 3.68 -5.65 -5.53
CA ASP A 113 2.34 -5.54 -6.11
C ASP A 113 1.26 -5.94 -5.09
N ARG A 114 0.50 -4.95 -4.63
CA ARG A 114 -0.54 -5.13 -3.60
C ARG A 114 -1.68 -6.03 -4.08
N PHE A 115 -2.09 -5.93 -5.35
CA PHE A 115 -3.19 -6.76 -5.88
C PHE A 115 -2.77 -8.21 -6.01
N PHE A 116 -1.53 -8.43 -6.44
CA PHE A 116 -0.96 -9.77 -6.57
C PHE A 116 -0.88 -10.47 -5.21
N ILE A 117 -0.36 -9.76 -4.19
CA ILE A 117 -0.27 -10.27 -2.82
C ILE A 117 -1.67 -10.47 -2.24
N ASP A 118 -2.58 -9.51 -2.35
CA ASP A 118 -3.92 -9.60 -1.76
C ASP A 118 -4.73 -10.79 -2.30
N ARG A 119 -4.52 -11.15 -3.57
CA ARG A 119 -5.22 -12.28 -4.22
C ARG A 119 -4.62 -13.65 -3.95
N LEU A 120 -3.32 -13.74 -3.69
CA LEU A 120 -2.61 -15.01 -3.54
C LEU A 120 -2.22 -15.32 -2.09
N ALA A 121 -1.88 -14.30 -1.31
CA ALA A 121 -1.38 -14.46 0.04
C ALA A 121 -2.51 -14.81 1.01
N GLN A 122 -2.30 -15.89 1.76
CA GLN A 122 -3.12 -16.28 2.90
C GLN A 122 -2.55 -15.72 4.21
N GLU A 123 -1.24 -15.49 4.23
CA GLU A 123 -0.47 -14.97 5.36
C GLU A 123 0.56 -13.97 4.84
N ILE A 124 0.85 -12.95 5.65
CA ILE A 124 1.82 -11.89 5.32
C ILE A 124 2.90 -11.87 6.38
N VAL A 125 4.14 -11.85 5.92
CA VAL A 125 5.32 -11.69 6.78
C VAL A 125 5.98 -10.37 6.44
N GLU A 126 5.94 -9.44 7.38
CA GLU A 126 6.61 -8.15 7.26
C GLU A 126 8.05 -8.26 7.77
N LEU A 127 9.02 -7.91 6.93
CA LEU A 127 10.42 -7.75 7.32
C LEU A 127 10.69 -6.27 7.64
N TYR A 128 10.86 -5.95 8.93
CA TYR A 128 11.17 -4.59 9.38
C TYR A 128 12.33 -4.57 10.37
N ARG A 129 13.37 -3.76 10.10
CA ARG A 129 14.60 -3.65 10.93
C ARG A 129 15.21 -5.02 11.30
N GLY A 130 15.21 -5.96 10.36
CA GLY A 130 15.73 -7.32 10.57
C GLY A 130 14.85 -8.23 11.43
N ARG A 131 13.63 -7.82 11.77
CA ARG A 131 12.63 -8.65 12.46
C ARG A 131 11.51 -9.03 11.50
N LEU A 132 11.08 -10.29 11.56
CA LEU A 132 9.94 -10.81 10.82
C LEU A 132 8.72 -10.77 11.73
N THR A 133 7.66 -10.06 11.31
CA THR A 133 6.38 -10.02 12.01
C THR A 133 5.32 -10.70 11.15
N HIS A 134 4.63 -11.67 11.72
CA HIS A 134 3.59 -12.44 11.03
C HIS A 134 2.21 -11.80 11.23
N TYR A 135 1.46 -11.71 10.14
CA TYR A 135 0.08 -11.26 10.12
C TYR A 135 -0.77 -12.28 9.37
N ALA A 136 -1.78 -12.82 10.05
CA ALA A 136 -2.75 -13.71 9.43
C ALA A 136 -3.74 -12.89 8.58
N GLY A 137 -3.96 -13.30 7.33
CA GLY A 137 -4.91 -12.67 6.40
C GLY A 137 -4.27 -12.08 5.15
N ASN A 138 -5.13 -11.43 4.35
CA ASN A 138 -4.74 -10.80 3.10
C ASN A 138 -4.08 -9.42 3.31
N TYR A 139 -3.57 -8.84 2.23
CA TYR A 139 -2.84 -7.56 2.27
C TYR A 139 -3.69 -6.42 2.78
N HIS A 140 -4.96 -6.37 2.38
CA HIS A 140 -5.89 -5.36 2.86
C HIS A 140 -6.13 -5.43 4.37
N PHE A 141 -6.17 -6.64 4.94
CA PHE A 141 -6.30 -6.81 6.39
C PHE A 141 -5.03 -6.38 7.12
N TYR A 142 -3.86 -6.75 6.60
CA TYR A 142 -2.57 -6.30 7.10
C TYR A 142 -2.44 -4.77 7.11
N GLU A 143 -2.80 -4.08 6.02
CA GLU A 143 -2.75 -2.62 5.92
C GLU A 143 -3.58 -1.94 7.02
N LYS A 144 -4.80 -2.45 7.27
CA LYS A 144 -5.67 -1.96 8.35
C LYS A 144 -5.09 -2.23 9.74
N GLN A 145 -4.56 -3.42 9.98
CA GLN A 145 -3.94 -3.77 11.26
C GLN A 145 -2.71 -2.90 11.53
N LYS A 146 -1.90 -2.64 10.49
CA LYS A 146 -0.74 -1.76 10.58
C LYS A 146 -1.14 -0.32 10.90
N ALA A 147 -2.19 0.20 10.25
CA ALA A 147 -2.74 1.53 10.56
C ALA A 147 -3.24 1.63 12.02
N LEU A 148 -3.99 0.62 12.50
CA LEU A 148 -4.45 0.58 13.90
C LEU A 148 -3.30 0.46 14.89
N HIS A 149 -2.28 -0.34 14.56
CA HIS A 149 -1.07 -0.46 15.37
C HIS A 149 -0.33 0.88 15.45
N HIS A 150 -0.24 1.58 14.31
CA HIS A 150 0.36 2.89 14.21
C HIS A 150 -0.38 3.95 15.04
N ASP A 151 -1.71 4.02 14.96
CA ASP A 151 -2.52 4.94 15.78
C ASP A 151 -2.33 4.69 17.27
N ARG A 152 -2.26 3.41 17.68
CA ARG A 152 -1.96 3.03 19.07
C ARG A 152 -0.56 3.46 19.48
N LEU A 153 0.42 3.36 18.58
CA LEU A 153 1.80 3.77 18.84
C LEU A 153 1.91 5.30 18.99
N ILE A 154 1.30 6.07 18.10
CA ILE A 154 1.23 7.54 18.20
C ILE A 154 0.60 7.95 19.53
N LYS A 155 -0.53 7.32 19.90
CA LYS A 155 -1.21 7.63 21.16
C LYS A 155 -0.31 7.34 22.38
N LYS A 156 0.37 6.20 22.40
CA LYS A 156 1.34 5.85 23.46
C LYS A 156 2.52 6.84 23.53
N ILE A 157 3.06 7.24 22.38
CA ILE A 157 4.14 8.24 22.32
C ILE A 157 3.66 9.56 22.90
N LYS A 158 2.46 10.02 22.53
CA LYS A 158 1.87 11.26 23.06
C LYS A 158 1.68 11.19 24.57
N GLU A 159 1.10 10.10 25.09
CA GLU A 159 0.93 9.88 26.54
C GLU A 159 2.28 9.90 27.27
N GLN A 160 3.29 9.24 26.72
CA GLN A 160 4.65 9.21 27.30
C GLN A 160 5.32 10.58 27.26
N GLN A 161 5.15 11.36 26.18
CA GLN A 161 5.66 12.73 26.08
C GLN A 161 4.98 13.65 27.09
N GLU A 162 3.67 13.54 27.28
CA GLU A 162 2.94 14.30 28.29
C GLU A 162 3.41 13.95 29.71
N GLU A 163 3.64 12.66 29.99
CA GLU A 163 4.18 12.20 31.27
C GLU A 163 5.60 12.75 31.52
N ARG A 164 6.49 12.66 30.53
CA ARG A 164 7.83 13.28 30.59
C ARG A 164 7.73 14.78 30.87
N ALA A 165 6.88 15.50 30.14
CA ALA A 165 6.70 16.94 30.33
C ALA A 165 6.12 17.28 31.72
N ARG A 166 5.30 16.41 32.33
CA ARG A 166 4.83 16.58 33.72
C ARG A 166 5.97 16.37 34.71
N LEU A 167 6.78 15.32 34.53
CA LEU A 167 7.94 15.02 35.36
C LEU A 167 8.99 16.15 35.29
N GLU A 168 9.30 16.65 34.09
CA GLU A 168 10.22 17.77 33.89
C GLU A 168 9.71 19.06 34.56
N ARG A 169 8.40 19.38 34.42
CA ARG A 169 7.80 20.52 35.11
C ARG A 169 7.89 20.39 36.63
N PHE A 170 7.70 19.18 37.17
CA PHE A 170 7.84 18.91 38.60
C PHE A 170 9.29 19.08 39.06
N ILE A 171 10.25 18.52 38.32
CA ILE A 171 11.68 18.66 38.59
C ILE A 171 12.07 20.14 38.60
N ASN A 172 11.70 20.90 37.55
CA ASN A 172 12.04 22.33 37.44
C ASN A 172 11.41 23.18 38.54
N ARG A 173 10.18 22.88 38.97
CA ARG A 173 9.46 23.63 40.02
C ARG A 173 10.01 23.37 41.42
N PHE A 174 10.48 22.15 41.70
CA PHE A 174 10.91 21.74 43.04
C PHE A 174 12.43 21.58 43.18
N ARG A 175 13.21 21.86 42.12
CA ARG A 175 14.68 21.76 42.09
C ARG A 175 15.38 22.53 43.22
N TYR A 176 14.80 23.66 43.64
CA TYR A 176 15.39 24.58 44.62
C TYR A 176 14.84 24.41 46.05
N LYS A 177 13.91 23.48 46.30
CA LYS A 177 13.34 23.23 47.65
C LYS A 177 14.01 22.02 48.31
N ALA A 178 14.80 22.27 49.35
CA ALA A 178 15.55 21.25 50.09
C ALA A 178 14.68 20.11 50.67
N THR A 179 13.44 20.40 51.07
CA THR A 179 12.52 19.41 51.65
C THR A 179 12.01 18.35 50.66
N LYS A 180 12.10 18.59 49.34
CA LYS A 180 11.64 17.65 48.30
C LYS A 180 12.76 17.06 47.46
N ALA A 181 14.02 17.23 47.87
CA ALA A 181 15.19 16.76 47.12
C ALA A 181 15.16 15.25 46.81
N ALA A 182 14.73 14.41 47.76
CA ALA A 182 14.61 12.97 47.56
C ALA A 182 13.55 12.59 46.51
N GLN A 183 12.41 13.30 46.47
CA GLN A 183 11.39 13.11 45.45
C GLN A 183 11.86 13.57 44.06
N VAL A 184 12.57 14.70 43.98
CA VAL A 184 13.15 15.19 42.72
C VAL A 184 14.18 14.19 42.17
N GLN A 185 15.07 13.65 43.00
CA GLN A 185 16.03 12.62 42.57
C GLN A 185 15.35 11.32 42.12
N SER A 186 14.26 10.90 42.79
CA SER A 186 13.47 9.74 42.37
C SER A 186 12.83 9.95 40.98
N ARG A 187 12.26 11.15 40.73
CA ARG A 187 11.67 11.49 39.43
C ARG A 187 12.71 11.66 38.31
N ILE A 188 13.92 12.16 38.62
CA ILE A 188 15.05 12.18 37.66
C ILE A 188 15.41 10.76 37.23
N LYS A 189 15.54 9.83 38.19
CA LYS A 189 15.81 8.42 37.87
C LYS A 189 14.67 7.75 37.09
N GLN A 190 13.42 8.14 37.33
CA GLN A 190 12.28 7.68 36.51
C GLN A 190 12.38 8.19 35.07
N LEU A 191 12.73 9.47 34.88
CA LEU A 191 12.91 10.08 33.57
C LEU A 191 14.06 9.43 32.78
N GLU A 192 15.16 9.09 33.45
CA GLU A 192 16.32 8.40 32.87
C GLU A 192 16.02 6.95 32.48
N LYS A 193 15.14 6.27 33.23
CA LYS A 193 14.70 4.89 32.94
C LYS A 193 13.62 4.79 31.87
N MET A 194 12.96 5.91 31.54
CA MET A 194 11.96 5.93 30.47
C MET A 194 12.68 5.82 29.11
N GLU A 195 12.54 4.66 28.48
CA GLU A 195 12.99 4.45 27.11
C GLU A 195 12.19 5.33 26.15
N THR A 196 12.89 6.02 25.25
CA THR A 196 12.24 6.86 24.24
C THR A 196 11.62 5.95 23.19
N ILE A 197 10.30 5.97 23.07
CA ILE A 197 9.61 5.29 21.97
C ILE A 197 9.77 6.19 20.73
N GLU A 198 10.59 5.75 19.77
CA GLU A 198 10.76 6.44 18.49
C GLU A 198 9.64 6.06 17.52
N LEU A 199 9.08 7.04 16.82
CA LEU A 199 8.17 6.78 15.72
C LEU A 199 8.98 6.24 14.53
N PRO A 200 8.59 5.11 13.92
CA PRO A 200 9.21 4.64 12.68
C PRO A 200 9.16 5.73 11.59
N GLU A 201 10.27 5.94 10.88
CA GLU A 201 10.41 7.02 9.89
C GLU A 201 9.41 6.90 8.72
N ASP A 202 9.00 5.67 8.40
CA ASP A 202 8.07 5.26 7.35
C ASP A 202 6.70 5.97 7.40
N PHE A 203 6.31 6.52 8.55
CA PHE A 203 4.98 7.08 8.76
C PHE A 203 4.92 8.61 8.64
N ARG A 204 6.00 9.27 8.19
CA ARG A 204 5.97 10.71 7.91
C ARG A 204 5.22 10.99 6.61
N THR A 205 3.89 11.04 6.68
CA THR A 205 3.05 11.44 5.55
C THR A 205 3.16 12.95 5.35
N ILE A 206 4.15 13.39 4.56
CA ILE A 206 4.22 14.78 4.14
C ILE A 206 3.30 14.92 2.94
N SER A 207 2.11 15.50 3.17
CA SER A 207 1.18 15.82 2.09
C SER A 207 1.76 16.94 1.23
N PHE A 208 2.08 16.65 -0.02
CA PHE A 208 2.56 17.63 -0.98
C PHE A 208 1.54 17.81 -2.11
N GLN A 209 1.04 19.04 -2.28
CA GLN A 209 0.13 19.39 -3.36
C GLN A 209 0.92 19.89 -4.58
N ILE A 210 0.85 19.14 -5.67
CA ILE A 210 1.40 19.57 -6.97
C ILE A 210 0.34 20.37 -7.69
N LYS A 211 0.55 21.68 -7.81
CA LYS A 211 -0.28 22.55 -8.65
C LYS A 211 0.45 22.89 -9.92
N ALA A 212 -0.23 22.74 -11.05
CA ALA A 212 0.27 23.22 -12.33
C ALA A 212 0.24 24.76 -12.33
N ASP A 213 1.38 25.41 -12.53
CA ASP A 213 1.48 26.88 -12.51
C ASP A 213 0.66 27.54 -13.63
N VAL A 214 0.49 26.86 -14.77
CA VAL A 214 -0.24 27.39 -15.93
C VAL A 214 -1.34 26.42 -16.38
N PRO A 215 -2.62 26.80 -16.28
CA PRO A 215 -3.70 25.97 -16.80
C PRO A 215 -3.68 25.95 -18.33
N SER A 216 -3.77 24.75 -18.91
CA SER A 216 -4.00 24.55 -20.34
C SER A 216 -5.45 24.89 -20.72
N TYR A 217 -5.70 24.98 -22.02
CA TYR A 217 -7.07 25.06 -22.57
C TYR A 217 -7.80 23.72 -22.38
N LYS A 218 -9.11 23.70 -22.69
CA LYS A 218 -9.97 22.51 -22.45
C LYS A 218 -9.46 21.25 -23.16
N GLU A 219 -9.00 21.38 -24.41
CA GLU A 219 -8.41 20.29 -25.19
C GLU A 219 -6.90 20.26 -24.98
N VAL A 220 -6.37 19.10 -24.60
CA VAL A 220 -4.94 18.89 -24.30
C VAL A 220 -4.26 18.11 -25.41
N LEU A 221 -4.90 17.05 -25.92
CA LEU A 221 -4.38 16.20 -26.98
C LEU A 221 -5.51 15.82 -27.93
N ASP A 222 -5.29 15.99 -29.24
CA ASP A 222 -6.16 15.48 -30.30
C ASP A 222 -5.33 14.67 -31.30
N VAL A 223 -5.62 13.38 -31.36
CA VAL A 223 -5.00 12.41 -32.27
C VAL A 223 -6.08 11.91 -33.22
N GLN A 224 -5.83 12.05 -34.52
CA GLN A 224 -6.75 11.62 -35.57
C GLN A 224 -6.02 10.78 -36.62
N ASP A 225 -6.55 9.59 -36.90
CA ASP A 225 -6.06 8.66 -37.92
C ASP A 225 -4.55 8.43 -37.85
N LEU A 226 -3.99 8.26 -36.65
CA LEU A 226 -2.56 8.13 -36.47
C LEU A 226 -2.06 6.74 -36.88
N TRP A 227 -1.02 6.69 -37.72
CA TRP A 227 -0.33 5.46 -38.09
C TRP A 227 1.17 5.58 -37.91
N PHE A 228 1.78 4.49 -37.42
CA PHE A 228 3.22 4.40 -37.25
C PHE A 228 3.73 2.96 -37.36
N ARG A 229 4.90 2.78 -37.97
CA ARG A 229 5.68 1.54 -38.04
C ARG A 229 7.17 1.85 -37.93
N TYR A 230 7.94 0.89 -37.43
CA TYR A 230 9.41 0.90 -37.51
C TYR A 230 9.85 0.33 -38.87
N ASP A 231 10.18 -0.97 -38.94
CA ASP A 231 10.77 -1.56 -40.15
C ASP A 231 9.77 -2.34 -41.03
N SER A 232 8.92 -3.19 -40.45
CA SER A 232 8.04 -4.09 -41.21
C SER A 232 6.56 -3.88 -40.88
N ASP A 233 6.16 -4.18 -39.65
CA ASP A 233 4.75 -4.19 -39.25
C ASP A 233 4.27 -2.86 -38.66
N TRP A 234 3.01 -2.52 -38.98
CA TRP A 234 2.30 -1.40 -38.36
C TRP A 234 2.06 -1.67 -36.89
N VAL A 235 2.74 -0.90 -36.04
CA VAL A 235 2.59 -0.91 -34.58
C VAL A 235 1.29 -0.21 -34.19
N LEU A 236 0.99 0.94 -34.81
CA LEU A 236 -0.23 1.70 -34.59
C LEU A 236 -0.99 1.88 -35.92
N LYS A 237 -2.30 1.65 -35.91
CA LYS A 237 -3.19 1.61 -37.08
C LYS A 237 -4.47 2.41 -36.83
N ALA A 238 -4.62 3.56 -37.50
CA ALA A 238 -5.80 4.43 -37.39
C ALA A 238 -6.19 4.71 -35.93
N VAL A 239 -5.22 5.22 -35.18
CA VAL A 239 -5.41 5.53 -33.77
C VAL A 239 -6.10 6.89 -33.63
N HIS A 240 -7.17 6.94 -32.84
CA HIS A 240 -7.88 8.16 -32.47
C HIS A 240 -7.89 8.27 -30.94
N LEU A 241 -7.56 9.44 -30.43
CA LEU A 241 -7.61 9.73 -29.00
C LEU A 241 -7.79 11.22 -28.78
N ARG A 242 -8.76 11.59 -27.93
CA ARG A 242 -8.92 12.96 -27.45
C ARG A 242 -8.78 13.01 -25.94
N MET A 243 -7.97 13.93 -25.44
CA MET A 243 -7.81 14.16 -24.01
C MET A 243 -8.13 15.60 -23.66
N TYR A 244 -8.88 15.77 -22.58
CA TYR A 244 -9.27 17.05 -22.03
C TYR A 244 -8.51 17.35 -20.73
N ARG A 245 -8.53 18.62 -20.34
CA ARG A 245 -7.88 19.08 -19.12
C ARG A 245 -8.45 18.39 -17.87
N GLY A 246 -7.57 17.87 -17.02
CA GLY A 246 -7.92 17.20 -15.76
C GLY A 246 -8.31 15.72 -15.91
N GLU A 247 -8.28 15.17 -17.14
CA GLU A 247 -8.44 13.73 -17.33
C GLU A 247 -7.19 12.97 -16.87
N LYS A 248 -7.41 11.84 -16.21
CA LYS A 248 -6.36 10.92 -15.76
C LYS A 248 -6.59 9.60 -16.47
N VAL A 249 -5.81 9.35 -17.52
CA VAL A 249 -6.03 8.26 -18.47
C VAL A 249 -4.96 7.19 -18.29
N ALA A 250 -5.37 5.91 -18.16
CA ALA A 250 -4.46 4.78 -18.23
C ALA A 250 -4.34 4.27 -19.67
N LEU A 251 -3.13 3.94 -20.10
CA LEU A 251 -2.87 3.26 -21.36
C LEU A 251 -2.41 1.82 -21.07
N VAL A 252 -3.28 0.85 -21.34
CA VAL A 252 -3.06 -0.58 -21.05
C VAL A 252 -2.93 -1.38 -22.35
N GLY A 253 -2.32 -2.55 -22.28
CA GLY A 253 -2.16 -3.45 -23.43
C GLY A 253 -1.01 -4.43 -23.24
N VAL A 254 -0.91 -5.40 -24.14
CA VAL A 254 0.17 -6.40 -24.11
C VAL A 254 1.54 -5.75 -24.31
N ASN A 255 2.60 -6.42 -23.87
CA ASN A 255 3.96 -5.93 -24.14
C ASN A 255 4.27 -5.99 -25.64
N GLY A 256 4.89 -4.91 -26.15
CA GLY A 256 5.08 -4.73 -27.59
C GLY A 256 3.84 -4.25 -28.35
N ALA A 257 2.70 -3.95 -27.69
CA ALA A 257 1.51 -3.40 -28.35
C ALA A 257 1.71 -1.98 -28.93
N GLY A 258 2.79 -1.28 -28.55
CA GLY A 258 3.07 0.08 -29.00
C GLY A 258 2.84 1.19 -27.96
N LYS A 259 2.64 0.87 -26.68
CA LYS A 259 2.42 1.84 -25.58
C LYS A 259 3.50 2.94 -25.54
N THR A 260 4.76 2.54 -25.39
CA THR A 260 5.92 3.45 -25.40
C THR A 260 6.10 4.16 -26.76
N THR A 261 5.72 3.50 -27.86
CA THR A 261 5.79 4.15 -29.19
C THR A 261 4.77 5.28 -29.29
N PHE A 262 3.58 5.08 -28.73
CA PHE A 262 2.53 6.10 -28.70
C PHE A 262 2.92 7.29 -27.80
N THR A 263 3.50 7.04 -26.62
CA THR A 263 3.98 8.14 -25.76
C THR A 263 5.13 8.93 -26.39
N ARG A 264 6.07 8.25 -27.07
CA ARG A 264 7.13 8.93 -27.84
C ARG A 264 6.62 9.77 -29.02
N LEU A 265 5.51 9.38 -29.63
CA LEU A 265 4.84 10.19 -30.66
C LEU A 265 4.19 11.45 -30.05
N ILE A 266 3.60 11.32 -28.85
CA ILE A 266 2.99 12.45 -28.15
C ILE A 266 4.05 13.41 -27.61
N SER A 267 5.17 12.89 -27.07
CA SER A 267 6.28 13.72 -26.58
C SER A 267 7.07 14.40 -27.70
N GLY A 268 6.86 14.01 -28.96
CA GLY A 268 7.53 14.58 -30.13
C GLY A 268 8.90 13.97 -30.44
N GLU A 269 9.34 12.95 -29.71
CA GLU A 269 10.56 12.18 -30.01
C GLU A 269 10.44 11.44 -31.34
N LEU A 270 9.23 10.96 -31.67
CA LEU A 270 8.91 10.34 -32.93
C LEU A 270 7.89 11.19 -33.71
N LYS A 271 7.96 11.12 -35.04
CA LYS A 271 7.00 11.80 -35.91
C LYS A 271 5.97 10.81 -36.47
N PRO A 272 4.69 11.20 -36.54
CA PRO A 272 3.67 10.39 -37.19
C PRO A 272 3.99 10.20 -38.68
N GLN A 273 3.79 8.98 -39.20
CA GLN A 273 3.94 8.72 -40.63
C GLN A 273 2.66 9.01 -41.41
N LYS A 274 1.50 8.81 -40.78
CA LYS A 274 0.18 9.25 -41.28
C LYS A 274 -0.69 9.73 -40.11
N GLY A 275 -1.70 10.53 -40.44
CA GLY A 275 -2.60 11.14 -39.46
C GLY A 275 -2.10 12.46 -38.92
N THR A 276 -2.83 12.99 -37.95
CA THR A 276 -2.49 14.24 -37.28
C THR A 276 -2.46 14.06 -35.78
N LEU A 277 -1.40 14.56 -35.14
CA LEU A 277 -1.27 14.68 -33.69
C LEU A 277 -1.14 16.16 -33.38
N ARG A 278 -2.05 16.69 -32.56
CA ARG A 278 -2.08 18.10 -32.17
C ARG A 278 -2.13 18.21 -30.65
N LEU A 279 -1.21 18.97 -30.10
CA LEU A 279 -1.26 19.40 -28.70
C LEU A 279 -2.08 20.69 -28.59
N GLY A 280 -2.83 20.80 -27.49
CA GLY A 280 -3.60 22.00 -27.17
C GLY A 280 -2.72 23.23 -26.93
N GLN A 281 -3.35 24.41 -26.91
CA GLN A 281 -2.63 25.64 -26.58
C GLN A 281 -2.18 25.66 -25.12
N ARG A 282 -0.97 26.18 -24.87
CA ARG A 282 -0.32 26.23 -23.54
C ARG A 282 -0.18 24.87 -22.87
N VAL A 283 -0.07 23.80 -23.65
CA VAL A 283 0.23 22.46 -23.13
C VAL A 283 1.75 22.31 -23.00
N HIS A 284 2.20 22.06 -21.78
CA HIS A 284 3.60 21.76 -21.46
C HIS A 284 3.69 20.30 -21.07
N VAL A 285 4.27 19.50 -21.96
CA VAL A 285 4.37 18.04 -21.80
C VAL A 285 5.57 17.70 -20.91
N GLY A 286 5.32 17.02 -19.80
CA GLY A 286 6.33 16.32 -19.02
C GLY A 286 6.27 14.84 -19.38
N TYR A 287 7.37 14.24 -19.80
CA TYR A 287 7.44 12.83 -20.12
C TYR A 287 8.37 12.16 -19.11
N TYR A 288 7.95 11.06 -18.47
CA TYR A 288 8.81 10.18 -17.66
C TYR A 288 8.92 8.84 -18.36
N SER A 289 10.16 8.39 -18.60
CA SER A 289 10.43 7.06 -19.12
C SER A 289 11.68 6.48 -18.48
N GLN A 290 11.83 5.15 -18.56
CA GLN A 290 13.01 4.44 -18.03
C GLN A 290 14.35 5.01 -18.53
N HIS A 291 14.39 5.54 -19.76
CA HIS A 291 15.61 6.13 -20.33
C HIS A 291 15.96 7.51 -19.75
N GLN A 292 15.06 8.21 -19.06
CA GLN A 292 15.40 9.51 -18.47
C GLN A 292 16.30 9.42 -17.25
N ILE A 293 16.41 8.24 -16.63
CA ILE A 293 17.42 7.97 -15.61
C ILE A 293 18.83 8.19 -16.20
N GLU A 294 19.02 7.86 -17.48
CA GLU A 294 20.28 8.04 -18.21
C GLU A 294 20.52 9.51 -18.62
N ALA A 295 19.47 10.33 -18.64
CA ALA A 295 19.54 11.75 -18.98
C ALA A 295 19.89 12.66 -17.77
N LEU A 296 19.99 12.09 -16.56
CA LEU A 296 20.43 12.82 -15.37
C LEU A 296 21.92 13.18 -15.47
N ASP A 297 22.27 14.41 -15.11
CA ASP A 297 23.67 14.82 -15.01
C ASP A 297 24.30 14.20 -13.76
N LEU A 298 25.06 13.11 -13.96
CA LEU A 298 25.70 12.34 -12.90
C LEU A 298 26.71 13.15 -12.07
N SER A 299 27.16 14.30 -12.58
CA SER A 299 28.13 15.18 -11.89
C SER A 299 27.46 16.13 -10.89
N ARG A 300 26.17 16.40 -11.04
CA ARG A 300 25.42 17.31 -10.18
C ARG A 300 24.94 16.64 -8.90
N THR A 301 24.66 17.48 -7.90
CA THR A 301 23.96 17.05 -6.68
C THR A 301 22.48 16.83 -6.97
N ILE A 302 21.81 16.06 -6.12
CA ILE A 302 20.35 15.86 -6.21
C ILE A 302 19.63 17.21 -6.19
N TYR A 303 20.02 18.10 -5.26
CA TYR A 303 19.45 19.44 -5.16
C TYR A 303 19.59 20.22 -6.47
N ASP A 304 20.81 20.33 -6.99
CA ASP A 304 21.09 21.18 -8.14
C ASP A 304 20.37 20.70 -9.40
N GLU A 305 20.29 19.38 -9.58
CA GLU A 305 19.64 18.80 -10.75
C GLU A 305 18.12 19.04 -10.74
N VAL A 306 17.47 18.89 -9.59
CA VAL A 306 16.03 19.14 -9.46
C VAL A 306 15.75 20.63 -9.47
N ALA A 307 16.55 21.45 -8.76
CA ALA A 307 16.41 22.90 -8.70
C ALA A 307 16.57 23.57 -10.08
N ALA A 308 17.37 22.98 -10.98
CA ALA A 308 17.56 23.51 -12.33
C ALA A 308 16.29 23.44 -13.21
N THR A 309 15.37 22.54 -12.91
CA THR A 309 14.15 22.30 -13.71
C THR A 309 12.86 22.60 -12.93
N ALA A 310 12.95 22.70 -11.61
CA ALA A 310 11.82 23.00 -10.74
C ALA A 310 11.22 24.37 -11.09
N ALA A 311 9.89 24.43 -11.07
CA ALA A 311 9.17 25.68 -11.22
C ALA A 311 9.47 26.61 -10.03
N ASP A 312 9.42 27.92 -10.27
CA ASP A 312 9.79 28.93 -9.26
C ASP A 312 8.91 28.84 -7.99
N SER A 313 7.67 28.37 -8.13
CA SER A 313 6.73 28.12 -7.02
C SER A 313 7.20 27.06 -6.03
N PHE A 314 8.11 26.16 -6.44
CA PHE A 314 8.60 25.06 -5.62
C PHE A 314 10.00 25.28 -5.04
N ARG A 315 10.72 26.34 -5.42
CA ARG A 315 12.11 26.58 -4.96
C ARG A 315 12.24 26.65 -3.44
N ASP A 316 11.34 27.37 -2.78
CA ASP A 316 11.38 27.56 -1.32
C ASP A 316 11.05 26.27 -0.55
N ARG A 317 10.31 25.35 -1.17
CA ARG A 317 9.87 24.08 -0.57
C ARG A 317 10.65 22.88 -1.11
N LEU A 318 11.69 23.11 -1.91
CA LEU A 318 12.38 22.03 -2.62
C LEU A 318 12.95 20.97 -1.67
N ARG A 319 13.47 21.41 -0.52
CA ARG A 319 13.98 20.50 0.53
C ARG A 319 12.87 19.66 1.15
N ASP A 320 11.71 20.25 1.42
CA ASP A 320 10.57 19.54 1.98
C ASP A 320 10.05 18.48 1.00
N ILE A 321 10.02 18.83 -0.29
CA ILE A 321 9.56 17.95 -1.37
C ILE A 321 10.55 16.80 -1.59
N LEU A 322 11.85 17.08 -1.63
CA LEU A 322 12.88 16.05 -1.68
C LEU A 322 12.82 15.14 -0.45
N GLY A 323 12.44 15.68 0.71
CA GLY A 323 12.13 14.90 1.91
C GLY A 323 11.01 13.88 1.71
N VAL A 324 9.97 14.21 0.93
CA VAL A 324 8.89 13.27 0.56
C VAL A 324 9.40 12.10 -0.28
N PHE A 325 10.39 12.35 -1.14
CA PHE A 325 11.08 11.30 -1.90
C PHE A 325 12.20 10.61 -1.08
N HIS A 326 12.18 10.76 0.25
CA HIS A 326 13.15 10.20 1.20
C HIS A 326 14.59 10.68 1.02
N PHE A 327 14.80 11.87 0.44
CA PHE A 327 16.10 12.55 0.47
C PHE A 327 16.11 13.52 1.65
N SER A 328 16.79 13.16 2.74
CA SER A 328 16.83 13.97 3.97
C SER A 328 18.23 14.49 4.28
N GLY A 329 18.31 15.67 4.88
CA GLY A 329 19.56 16.25 5.38
C GLY A 329 20.65 16.35 4.30
N ASP A 330 21.79 15.73 4.56
CA ASP A 330 22.97 15.77 3.69
C ASP A 330 22.83 14.90 2.42
N ASP A 331 21.81 14.02 2.35
CA ASP A 331 21.58 13.18 1.17
C ASP A 331 21.28 14.01 -0.08
N ILE A 332 20.63 15.15 0.11
CA ILE A 332 20.26 16.09 -0.94
C ILE A 332 21.51 16.69 -1.64
N LEU A 333 22.66 16.70 -0.96
CA LEU A 333 23.93 17.22 -1.47
C LEU A 333 24.80 16.12 -2.12
N LYS A 334 24.36 14.86 -2.10
CA LYS A 334 25.10 13.75 -2.73
C LYS A 334 25.10 13.90 -4.25
N PRO A 335 26.22 13.56 -4.92
CA PRO A 335 26.26 13.53 -6.38
C PRO A 335 25.50 12.31 -6.93
N ILE A 336 24.77 12.51 -8.03
CA ILE A 336 23.87 11.50 -8.61
C ILE A 336 24.62 10.22 -9.02
N ARG A 337 25.91 10.30 -9.38
CA ARG A 337 26.73 9.13 -9.73
C ARG A 337 26.78 8.04 -8.65
N VAL A 338 26.66 8.40 -7.37
CA VAL A 338 26.80 7.47 -6.22
C VAL A 338 25.48 6.78 -5.89
N LEU A 339 24.36 7.27 -6.42
CA LEU A 339 23.03 6.76 -6.13
C LEU A 339 22.77 5.40 -6.79
N SER A 340 22.00 4.58 -6.10
CA SER A 340 21.40 3.35 -6.62
C SER A 340 20.42 3.63 -7.76
N GLY A 341 20.04 2.60 -8.53
CA GLY A 341 19.05 2.74 -9.60
C GLY A 341 17.70 3.27 -9.11
N GLY A 342 17.21 2.78 -7.97
CA GLY A 342 15.96 3.24 -7.36
C GLY A 342 16.03 4.69 -6.88
N GLU A 343 17.15 5.10 -6.27
CA GLU A 343 17.37 6.50 -5.89
C GLU A 343 17.39 7.41 -7.11
N LYS A 344 18.07 7.02 -8.20
CA LYS A 344 18.07 7.80 -9.44
C LYS A 344 16.67 7.92 -10.05
N ALA A 345 15.86 6.86 -9.98
CA ALA A 345 14.46 6.89 -10.41
C ALA A 345 13.66 7.93 -9.60
N ARG A 346 13.84 7.97 -8.26
CA ARG A 346 13.21 8.97 -7.39
C ARG A 346 13.62 10.41 -7.73
N VAL A 347 14.90 10.65 -8.02
CA VAL A 347 15.38 11.98 -8.45
C VAL A 347 14.75 12.40 -9.78
N SER A 348 14.72 11.49 -10.77
CA SER A 348 14.08 11.76 -12.06
C SER A 348 12.59 12.05 -11.93
N LEU A 349 11.90 11.28 -11.10
CA LEU A 349 10.48 11.49 -10.80
C LEU A 349 10.23 12.84 -10.14
N ALA A 350 11.02 13.20 -9.11
CA ALA A 350 10.95 14.51 -8.46
C ALA A 350 11.18 15.66 -9.45
N LYS A 351 12.18 15.54 -10.33
CA LYS A 351 12.48 16.54 -11.37
C LYS A 351 11.28 16.82 -12.27
N ILE A 352 10.58 15.80 -12.73
CA ILE A 352 9.44 15.95 -13.65
C ILE A 352 8.21 16.45 -12.93
N LEU A 353 7.93 15.93 -11.72
CA LEU A 353 6.80 16.39 -10.91
C LEU A 353 6.92 17.86 -10.50
N LEU A 354 8.14 18.35 -10.35
CA LEU A 354 8.44 19.75 -10.02
C LEU A 354 8.60 20.64 -11.25
N SER A 355 8.66 20.05 -12.44
CA SER A 355 8.70 20.82 -13.68
C SER A 355 7.36 21.54 -13.89
N PRO A 356 7.33 22.72 -14.54
CA PRO A 356 6.12 23.48 -14.83
C PRO A 356 5.27 22.84 -15.96
N CYS A 357 5.10 21.52 -15.94
CA CYS A 357 4.34 20.75 -16.90
C CYS A 357 2.88 20.64 -16.46
N ASN A 358 1.94 20.75 -17.40
CA ASN A 358 0.50 20.60 -17.12
C ASN A 358 -0.11 19.35 -17.77
N PHE A 359 0.65 18.67 -18.64
CA PHE A 359 0.32 17.36 -19.15
C PHE A 359 1.49 16.41 -18.86
N LEU A 360 1.28 15.45 -17.95
CA LEU A 360 2.29 14.46 -17.61
C LEU A 360 1.99 13.13 -18.27
N ILE A 361 3.02 12.56 -18.89
CA ILE A 361 3.03 11.24 -19.49
C ILE A 361 4.04 10.40 -18.71
N MET A 362 3.61 9.31 -18.09
CA MET A 362 4.50 8.45 -17.31
C MET A 362 4.48 7.03 -17.84
N ASP A 363 5.64 6.53 -18.26
CA ASP A 363 5.84 5.16 -18.68
C ASP A 363 6.49 4.33 -17.56
N GLU A 364 5.71 3.41 -16.98
CA GLU A 364 6.05 2.57 -15.83
C GLU A 364 6.65 3.34 -14.62
N PRO A 365 5.93 4.34 -14.06
CA PRO A 365 6.46 5.18 -12.99
C PRO A 365 6.72 4.44 -11.67
N THR A 366 5.99 3.35 -11.42
CA THR A 366 6.12 2.55 -10.20
C THR A 366 7.27 1.55 -10.26
N ASN A 367 7.93 1.41 -11.41
CA ASN A 367 9.00 0.43 -11.57
C ASN A 367 10.26 0.91 -10.81
N HIS A 368 10.91 -0.02 -10.09
CA HIS A 368 12.07 0.26 -9.22
C HIS A 368 11.81 1.22 -8.04
N LEU A 369 10.55 1.52 -7.70
CA LEU A 369 10.18 2.25 -6.50
C LEU A 369 9.82 1.30 -5.36
N ASP A 370 10.25 1.65 -4.15
CA ASP A 370 9.80 0.97 -2.92
C ASP A 370 8.33 1.30 -2.62
N LEU A 371 7.73 0.54 -1.72
CA LEU A 371 6.31 0.66 -1.36
C LEU A 371 5.96 2.09 -0.91
N GLN A 372 6.85 2.74 -0.15
CA GLN A 372 6.62 4.07 0.42
C GLN A 372 6.69 5.15 -0.66
N SER A 373 7.68 5.09 -1.56
CA SER A 373 7.78 6.05 -2.67
C SER A 373 6.62 5.88 -3.65
N LYS A 374 6.10 4.66 -3.82
CA LYS A 374 4.85 4.44 -4.58
C LYS A 374 3.66 5.14 -3.93
N GLU A 375 3.49 5.05 -2.60
CA GLU A 375 2.40 5.75 -1.88
C GLU A 375 2.53 7.27 -1.97
N ALA A 376 3.75 7.79 -1.80
CA ALA A 376 4.03 9.20 -1.94
C ALA A 376 3.69 9.69 -3.35
N LEU A 377 4.05 8.93 -4.38
CA LEU A 377 3.70 9.22 -5.77
C LEU A 377 2.18 9.14 -6.00
N GLU A 378 1.50 8.12 -5.48
CA GLU A 378 0.04 8.00 -5.55
C GLU A 378 -0.65 9.23 -4.98
N GLN A 379 -0.27 9.66 -3.78
CA GLN A 379 -0.84 10.84 -3.14
C GLN A 379 -0.57 12.11 -3.95
N ALA A 380 0.68 12.30 -4.40
CA ALA A 380 1.08 13.45 -5.19
C ALA A 380 0.30 13.55 -6.53
N LEU A 381 0.07 12.42 -7.20
CA LEU A 381 -0.70 12.36 -8.45
C LEU A 381 -2.20 12.42 -8.23
N GLN A 382 -2.70 12.00 -7.08
CA GLN A 382 -4.12 12.12 -6.73
C GLN A 382 -4.51 13.59 -6.60
N ASP A 383 -3.67 14.39 -5.94
CA ASP A 383 -3.86 15.83 -5.75
C ASP A 383 -3.43 16.68 -6.95
N TYR A 384 -2.83 16.07 -7.98
CA TYR A 384 -2.41 16.79 -9.18
C TYR A 384 -3.61 17.22 -10.04
N ASP A 385 -3.71 18.54 -10.27
CA ASP A 385 -4.80 19.21 -11.01
C ASP A 385 -4.64 19.18 -12.54
N GLY A 386 -3.51 18.69 -13.06
CA GLY A 386 -3.25 18.63 -14.49
C GLY A 386 -3.78 17.35 -15.17
N THR A 387 -3.45 17.20 -16.45
CA THR A 387 -3.81 16.00 -17.22
C THR A 387 -2.73 14.94 -17.09
N LEU A 388 -3.13 13.68 -16.92
CA LEU A 388 -2.22 12.54 -16.76
C LEU A 388 -2.48 11.47 -17.82
N LEU A 389 -1.41 10.96 -18.43
CA LEU A 389 -1.39 9.75 -19.23
C LEU A 389 -0.43 8.75 -18.60
N LEU A 390 -0.95 7.67 -18.03
CA LEU A 390 -0.18 6.70 -17.25
C LEU A 390 -0.12 5.37 -17.99
N ILE A 391 1.10 4.85 -18.19
CA ILE A 391 1.31 3.44 -18.52
C ILE A 391 1.85 2.79 -17.25
N SER A 392 1.10 1.84 -16.68
CA SER A 392 1.57 1.08 -15.53
C SER A 392 1.03 -0.34 -15.60
N HIS A 393 1.79 -1.25 -15.00
CA HIS A 393 1.36 -2.62 -14.71
C HIS A 393 0.79 -2.76 -13.29
N ASP A 394 0.93 -1.72 -12.47
CA ASP A 394 0.40 -1.68 -11.11
C ASP A 394 -1.10 -1.32 -11.13
N ARG A 395 -1.94 -2.31 -10.84
CA ARG A 395 -3.40 -2.16 -10.90
C ARG A 395 -3.94 -1.26 -9.80
N TYR A 396 -3.30 -1.25 -8.63
CA TYR A 396 -3.72 -0.41 -7.50
C TYR A 396 -3.47 1.05 -7.78
N PHE A 397 -2.29 1.32 -8.31
CA PHE A 397 -1.92 2.64 -8.79
C PHE A 397 -2.90 3.16 -9.84
N LEU A 398 -3.26 2.33 -10.84
CA LEU A 398 -4.22 2.72 -11.86
C LEU A 398 -5.64 2.90 -11.30
N ASP A 399 -6.14 1.97 -10.49
CA ASP A 399 -7.52 1.99 -9.99
C ASP A 399 -7.84 3.23 -9.13
N LYS A 400 -6.86 3.72 -8.36
CA LYS A 400 -7.01 4.94 -7.55
C LYS A 400 -6.94 6.23 -8.36
N LEU A 401 -6.06 6.29 -9.36
CA LEU A 401 -5.72 7.54 -10.04
C LEU A 401 -6.56 7.79 -11.29
N VAL A 402 -6.95 6.73 -11.99
CA VAL A 402 -7.45 6.81 -13.36
C VAL A 402 -8.97 6.78 -13.38
N ASN A 403 -9.55 7.65 -14.21
CA ASN A 403 -11.00 7.70 -14.47
C ASN A 403 -11.38 7.21 -15.89
N ARG A 404 -10.37 6.95 -16.74
CA ARG A 404 -10.56 6.44 -18.10
C ARG A 404 -9.43 5.50 -18.51
N VAL A 405 -9.76 4.31 -18.99
CA VAL A 405 -8.78 3.32 -19.44
C VAL A 405 -8.82 3.21 -20.97
N VAL A 406 -7.65 3.21 -21.60
CA VAL A 406 -7.49 3.05 -23.04
C VAL A 406 -6.64 1.81 -23.30
N GLU A 407 -7.23 0.78 -23.91
CA GLU A 407 -6.54 -0.45 -24.27
C GLU A 407 -5.98 -0.37 -25.69
N ILE A 408 -4.70 -0.70 -25.86
CA ILE A 408 -4.08 -0.94 -27.17
C ILE A 408 -4.17 -2.43 -27.49
N ASP A 409 -5.03 -2.77 -28.46
CA ASP A 409 -5.19 -4.13 -28.96
C ASP A 409 -4.98 -4.16 -30.47
N ARG A 410 -4.02 -4.98 -30.93
CA ARG A 410 -3.66 -5.16 -32.35
C ARG A 410 -3.43 -3.84 -33.13
N GLY A 411 -2.91 -2.82 -32.43
CA GLY A 411 -2.59 -1.51 -32.98
C GLY A 411 -3.77 -0.53 -33.08
N ARG A 412 -4.94 -0.87 -32.51
CA ARG A 412 -6.08 0.04 -32.36
C ARG A 412 -6.29 0.40 -30.89
N LEU A 413 -6.80 1.60 -30.64
CA LEU A 413 -7.21 2.01 -29.30
C LEU A 413 -8.69 1.68 -29.07
N LYS A 414 -8.99 1.10 -27.91
CA LYS A 414 -10.35 0.95 -27.38
C LYS A 414 -10.46 1.74 -26.09
N GLU A 415 -11.49 2.57 -25.99
CA GLU A 415 -11.69 3.43 -24.82
C GLU A 415 -12.76 2.83 -23.91
N TYR A 416 -12.45 2.82 -22.61
CA TYR A 416 -13.33 2.36 -21.55
C TYR A 416 -13.46 3.46 -20.49
N ALA A 417 -14.68 3.93 -20.25
CA ALA A 417 -14.97 4.84 -19.14
C ALA A 417 -15.08 4.05 -17.84
N GLY A 418 -14.41 4.53 -16.78
CA GLY A 418 -14.35 3.88 -15.46
C GLY A 418 -12.92 3.73 -14.96
N ASN A 419 -12.79 3.22 -13.73
CA ASN A 419 -11.51 2.84 -13.15
C ASN A 419 -11.00 1.52 -13.75
N TYR A 420 -9.84 1.03 -13.28
CA TYR A 420 -9.26 -0.22 -13.78
C TYR A 420 -10.16 -1.43 -13.47
N SER A 421 -10.78 -1.46 -12.29
CA SER A 421 -11.71 -2.52 -11.87
C SER A 421 -12.93 -2.63 -12.78
N ASP A 422 -13.51 -1.50 -13.20
CA ASP A 422 -14.65 -1.44 -14.12
C ASP A 422 -14.28 -1.99 -15.51
N TYR A 423 -13.08 -1.66 -15.99
CA TYR A 423 -12.53 -2.21 -17.23
C TYR A 423 -12.40 -3.73 -17.18
N LEU A 424 -11.87 -4.27 -16.08
CA LEU A 424 -11.68 -5.71 -15.90
C LEU A 424 -13.04 -6.45 -15.86
N ALA A 425 -14.02 -5.91 -15.14
CA ALA A 425 -15.37 -6.49 -15.08
C ALA A 425 -16.05 -6.53 -16.46
N ARG A 426 -15.88 -5.49 -17.29
CA ARG A 426 -16.41 -5.46 -18.66
C ARG A 426 -15.71 -6.46 -19.57
N LYS A 427 -14.39 -6.60 -19.45
CA LYS A 427 -13.61 -7.56 -20.23
C LYS A 427 -13.97 -9.01 -19.90
N GLU A 428 -14.24 -9.31 -18.63
CA GLU A 428 -14.75 -10.61 -18.19
C GLU A 428 -16.18 -10.88 -18.69
N ALA A 429 -17.01 -9.85 -18.86
CA ALA A 429 -18.35 -9.96 -19.43
C ALA A 429 -18.33 -10.14 -20.96
N GLU A 430 -17.35 -9.55 -21.66
CA GLU A 430 -17.17 -9.66 -23.11
C GLU A 430 -16.44 -10.95 -23.54
N SER A 431 -15.72 -11.61 -22.64
CA SER A 431 -15.07 -12.89 -22.93
C SER A 431 -16.11 -14.02 -23.09
N PRO A 432 -16.06 -14.83 -24.16
CA PRO A 432 -17.01 -15.91 -24.37
C PRO A 432 -16.86 -16.96 -23.26
N ARG A 433 -17.77 -16.93 -22.27
CA ARG A 433 -17.81 -17.91 -21.18
C ARG A 433 -18.07 -19.31 -21.73
N GLN A 434 -17.13 -20.22 -21.51
CA GLN A 434 -17.46 -21.66 -21.44
C GLN A 434 -18.45 -21.88 -20.27
N PRO A 435 -19.51 -22.67 -20.45
CA PRO A 435 -20.53 -22.84 -19.43
C PRO A 435 -20.02 -23.73 -18.30
N GLN A 436 -19.51 -23.12 -17.23
CA GLN A 436 -19.40 -23.80 -15.94
C GLN A 436 -20.77 -23.80 -15.26
N LYS A 437 -21.15 -25.00 -14.80
CA LYS A 437 -22.43 -25.34 -14.19
C LYS A 437 -22.79 -24.37 -13.08
N ASN A 438 -23.96 -23.77 -13.22
CA ASN A 438 -24.69 -23.06 -12.17
C ASN A 438 -24.91 -24.00 -10.97
N GLU A 439 -24.09 -23.87 -9.93
CA GLU A 439 -24.55 -24.17 -8.59
C GLU A 439 -25.45 -23.03 -8.12
N LYS A 440 -26.70 -23.39 -7.83
CA LYS A 440 -27.74 -22.48 -7.35
C LYS A 440 -27.31 -21.87 -6.01
N PRO A 441 -27.49 -20.56 -5.80
CA PRO A 441 -27.35 -19.97 -4.47
C PRO A 441 -28.50 -20.46 -3.56
N ALA A 442 -28.14 -21.02 -2.42
CA ALA A 442 -29.07 -21.46 -1.38
C ALA A 442 -29.82 -20.26 -0.75
N PRO A 443 -31.13 -20.38 -0.43
CA PRO A 443 -31.88 -19.29 0.17
C PRO A 443 -31.75 -19.25 1.70
N LYS A 444 -31.51 -18.03 2.21
CA LYS A 444 -32.04 -17.45 3.47
C LYS A 444 -31.98 -18.33 4.74
N LYS A 445 -30.83 -18.32 5.43
CA LYS A 445 -30.75 -18.56 6.90
C LYS A 445 -30.11 -17.41 7.70
N ASP A 446 -29.69 -16.33 7.04
CA ASP A 446 -28.87 -15.27 7.68
C ASP A 446 -29.64 -14.04 8.18
N LYS A 447 -30.92 -13.88 7.82
CA LYS A 447 -31.68 -12.69 8.23
C LYS A 447 -32.16 -12.75 9.69
N GLU A 448 -32.43 -13.95 10.21
CA GLU A 448 -32.79 -14.15 11.63
C GLU A 448 -31.57 -14.08 12.55
N LYS A 449 -30.43 -14.68 12.17
CA LYS A 449 -29.17 -14.56 12.93
C LYS A 449 -28.65 -13.12 13.00
N ARG A 450 -28.75 -12.35 11.90
CA ARG A 450 -28.42 -10.91 11.91
C ARG A 450 -29.36 -10.06 12.77
N ARG A 451 -30.64 -10.43 12.86
CA ARG A 451 -31.62 -9.70 13.68
C ARG A 451 -31.44 -9.98 15.18
N GLN A 452 -31.13 -11.22 15.54
CA GLN A 452 -30.77 -11.60 16.92
C GLN A 452 -29.42 -11.01 17.34
N ALA A 453 -28.41 -11.01 16.47
CA ALA A 453 -27.11 -10.37 16.74
C ALA A 453 -27.21 -8.83 16.86
N ALA A 454 -28.09 -8.19 16.10
CA ALA A 454 -28.34 -6.75 16.21
C ALA A 454 -29.07 -6.38 17.51
N GLN A 455 -30.03 -7.20 17.97
CA GLN A 455 -30.71 -7.02 19.25
C GLN A 455 -29.78 -7.25 20.44
N ALA A 456 -28.92 -8.27 20.40
CA ALA A 456 -27.91 -8.52 21.42
C ALA A 456 -26.90 -7.35 21.52
N ARG A 457 -26.44 -6.81 20.39
CA ARG A 457 -25.54 -5.63 20.36
C ARG A 457 -26.21 -4.35 20.88
N GLN A 458 -27.51 -4.16 20.65
CA GLN A 458 -28.24 -3.01 21.18
C GLN A 458 -28.51 -3.10 22.68
N ALA A 459 -28.78 -4.29 23.23
CA ALA A 459 -28.95 -4.48 24.67
C ALA A 459 -27.64 -4.19 25.42
N ILE A 460 -26.54 -4.77 24.95
CA ILE A 460 -25.20 -4.60 25.55
C ILE A 460 -24.72 -3.13 25.46
N SER A 461 -25.06 -2.42 24.37
CA SER A 461 -24.73 -0.99 24.26
C SER A 461 -25.50 -0.11 25.26
N LYS A 462 -26.73 -0.49 25.65
CA LYS A 462 -27.51 0.25 26.65
C LYS A 462 -26.99 0.01 28.06
N ASP A 463 -26.65 -1.23 28.39
CA ASP A 463 -26.14 -1.59 29.71
C ASP A 463 -24.76 -0.96 29.96
N ARG A 464 -23.89 -0.93 28.94
CA ARG A 464 -22.62 -0.20 28.98
C ARG A 464 -22.82 1.31 29.25
N GLN A 465 -23.79 1.93 28.59
CA GLN A 465 -24.06 3.36 28.77
C GLN A 465 -24.62 3.65 30.17
N ARG A 466 -25.48 2.77 30.69
CA ARG A 466 -26.04 2.86 32.05
C ARG A 466 -24.96 2.79 33.12
N LEU A 467 -24.06 1.80 33.03
CA LEU A 467 -22.96 1.63 33.99
C LEU A 467 -21.98 2.80 33.94
N LYS A 468 -21.65 3.29 32.74
CA LYS A 468 -20.81 4.50 32.60
C LYS A 468 -21.41 5.74 33.24
N ASN A 469 -22.71 5.98 33.04
CA ASN A 469 -23.38 7.11 33.67
C ASN A 469 -23.41 6.95 35.19
N ARG A 470 -23.64 5.73 35.70
CA ARG A 470 -23.65 5.46 37.14
C ARG A 470 -22.28 5.66 37.80
N ILE A 471 -21.20 5.25 37.13
CA ILE A 471 -19.83 5.49 37.58
C ILE A 471 -19.54 6.99 37.64
N ALA A 472 -19.91 7.75 36.60
CA ALA A 472 -19.73 9.20 36.59
C ALA A 472 -20.52 9.91 37.71
N GLU A 473 -21.76 9.50 37.98
CA GLU A 473 -22.55 10.02 39.11
C GLU A 473 -21.88 9.73 40.46
N LEU A 474 -21.36 8.51 40.66
CA LEU A 474 -20.69 8.13 41.90
C LEU A 474 -19.35 8.85 42.08
N GLU A 475 -18.59 9.08 41.00
CA GLU A 475 -17.37 9.89 41.02
C GLU A 475 -17.65 11.34 41.44
N ASP A 476 -18.68 11.96 40.85
CA ASP A 476 -19.10 13.32 41.23
C ASP A 476 -19.57 13.40 42.69
N GLU A 477 -20.28 12.38 43.18
CA GLU A 477 -20.73 12.30 44.59
C GLU A 477 -19.55 12.12 45.56
N ILE A 478 -18.59 11.25 45.24
CA ILE A 478 -17.38 11.03 46.04
C ILE A 478 -16.54 12.31 46.10
N GLU A 479 -16.31 12.96 44.95
CA GLU A 479 -15.53 14.21 44.89
C GLU A 479 -16.16 15.32 45.75
N ARG A 480 -17.50 15.44 45.74
CA ARG A 480 -18.20 16.39 46.61
C ARG A 480 -18.04 16.07 48.09
N LEU A 481 -18.20 14.80 48.47
CA LEU A 481 -18.05 14.37 49.85
C LEU A 481 -16.61 14.52 50.35
N GLU A 482 -15.60 14.30 49.50
CA GLU A 482 -14.19 14.57 49.82
C GLU A 482 -13.91 16.06 50.01
N GLN A 483 -14.49 16.93 49.17
CA GLN A 483 -14.37 18.38 49.31
C GLN A 483 -15.05 18.89 50.58
N GLU A 484 -16.24 18.37 50.92
CA GLU A 484 -16.93 18.69 52.17
C GLU A 484 -16.16 18.17 53.39
N LYS A 485 -15.61 16.95 53.31
CA LYS A 485 -14.72 16.40 54.35
C LYS A 485 -13.50 17.30 54.57
N ALA A 486 -12.81 17.71 53.51
CA ALA A 486 -11.64 18.59 53.61
C ALA A 486 -12.00 19.97 54.19
N ARG A 487 -13.18 20.51 53.85
CA ARG A 487 -13.69 21.75 54.42
C ARG A 487 -14.00 21.61 55.92
N LEU A 488 -14.62 20.51 56.33
CA LEU A 488 -14.94 20.23 57.73
C LEU A 488 -13.68 19.94 58.55
N GLU A 489 -12.69 19.23 58.00
CA GLU A 489 -11.38 19.02 58.63
C GLU A 489 -10.65 20.35 58.88
N GLN A 490 -10.69 21.27 57.91
CA GLN A 490 -10.13 22.61 58.08
C GLN A 490 -10.89 23.43 59.14
N ALA A 491 -12.21 23.34 59.18
CA ALA A 491 -13.03 24.02 60.19
C ALA A 491 -12.87 23.44 61.60
N LEU A 492 -12.63 22.13 61.71
CA LEU A 492 -12.34 21.42 62.97
C LEU A 492 -10.89 21.62 63.44
N ALA A 493 -9.97 22.01 62.54
CA ALA A 493 -8.58 22.33 62.87
C ALA A 493 -8.38 23.76 63.41
N ASP A 494 -9.39 24.63 63.32
CA ASP A 494 -9.35 26.01 63.82
C ASP A 494 -9.70 26.09 65.34
N PRO A 495 -8.81 26.61 66.21
CA PRO A 495 -9.05 26.75 67.64
C PRO A 495 -10.25 27.65 68.02
N GLU A 496 -10.68 28.57 67.15
CA GLU A 496 -11.84 29.46 67.38
C GLU A 496 -13.18 28.71 67.40
N THR A 497 -13.28 27.60 66.66
CA THR A 497 -14.52 26.79 66.49
C THR A 497 -14.94 26.05 67.77
N TYR A 498 -14.04 25.92 68.74
CA TYR A 498 -14.29 25.28 70.03
C TYR A 498 -14.84 26.24 71.10
N ARG A 499 -14.96 27.54 70.81
CA ARG A 499 -15.59 28.52 71.73
C ARG A 499 -17.11 28.39 71.79
N ASP A 500 -17.73 27.83 70.75
CA ASP A 500 -19.17 27.66 70.63
C ASP A 500 -19.52 26.15 70.62
N GLY A 501 -19.90 25.64 71.81
CA GLY A 501 -20.11 24.20 72.04
C GLY A 501 -21.19 23.57 71.16
N GLU A 502 -22.11 24.38 70.63
CA GLU A 502 -23.18 23.93 69.73
C GLU A 502 -22.70 23.77 68.28
N GLN A 503 -21.83 24.67 67.79
CA GLN A 503 -21.26 24.58 66.44
C GLN A 503 -20.27 23.42 66.30
N SER A 504 -19.40 23.22 67.30
CA SER A 504 -18.46 22.09 67.30
C SER A 504 -19.16 20.72 67.36
N ALA A 505 -20.30 20.63 68.06
CA ALA A 505 -21.11 19.42 68.09
C ALA A 505 -21.81 19.15 66.74
N LYS A 506 -22.26 20.19 66.03
CA LYS A 506 -22.88 20.08 64.70
C LYS A 506 -21.86 19.65 63.63
N LEU A 507 -20.69 20.30 63.59
CA LEU A 507 -19.62 19.97 62.65
C LEU A 507 -19.08 18.56 62.86
N ASN A 508 -18.97 18.08 64.12
CA ASN A 508 -18.59 16.70 64.40
C ASN A 508 -19.64 15.66 63.98
N ARG A 509 -20.93 16.01 63.98
CA ARG A 509 -21.98 15.12 63.47
C ARG A 509 -21.91 15.02 61.95
N GLU A 510 -21.84 16.16 61.26
CA GLU A 510 -21.72 16.21 59.79
C GLU A 510 -20.43 15.50 59.32
N TYR A 511 -19.31 15.69 60.02
CA TYR A 511 -18.06 15.00 59.72
C TYR A 511 -18.14 13.48 59.92
N LYS A 512 -18.84 13.01 60.98
CA LYS A 512 -19.07 11.57 61.20
C LYS A 512 -20.03 10.97 60.17
N GLU A 513 -21.03 11.71 59.72
CA GLU A 513 -21.95 11.28 58.66
C GLU A 513 -21.20 11.12 57.34
N ILE A 514 -20.36 12.08 56.97
CA ILE A 514 -19.54 12.00 55.75
C ILE A 514 -18.51 10.86 55.83
N LEU A 515 -17.87 10.65 56.99
CA LEU A 515 -16.97 9.51 57.21
C LEU A 515 -17.67 8.14 57.11
N ALA A 516 -18.99 8.07 57.36
CA ALA A 516 -19.77 6.86 57.20
C ALA A 516 -20.28 6.66 55.77
N LEU A 517 -20.56 7.75 55.04
CA LEU A 517 -21.07 7.74 53.67
C LEU A 517 -19.97 7.52 52.63
N LEU A 518 -18.76 8.05 52.83
CA LEU A 518 -17.65 7.93 51.86
C LEU A 518 -17.31 6.47 51.54
N PRO A 519 -17.11 5.57 52.52
CA PRO A 519 -16.78 4.16 52.24
C PRO A 519 -17.95 3.41 51.57
N GLN A 520 -19.19 3.81 51.84
CA GLN A 520 -20.37 3.23 51.18
C GLN A 520 -20.43 3.61 49.70
N LYS A 521 -20.06 4.86 49.38
CA LYS A 521 -20.02 5.33 48.00
C LYS A 521 -18.82 4.78 47.22
N GLU A 522 -17.67 4.64 47.86
CA GLU A 522 -16.49 3.97 47.30
C GLU A 522 -16.80 2.50 46.96
N THR A 523 -17.47 1.78 47.86
CA THR A 523 -17.88 0.37 47.61
C THR A 523 -18.94 0.25 46.51
N GLU A 524 -19.90 1.19 46.41
CA GLU A 524 -20.84 1.26 45.28
C GLU A 524 -20.12 1.54 43.94
N TRP A 525 -19.08 2.37 43.94
CA TRP A 525 -18.28 2.68 42.75
C TRP A 525 -17.42 1.48 42.32
N GLU A 526 -16.76 0.80 43.27
CA GLU A 526 -15.97 -0.41 43.01
C GLU A 526 -16.84 -1.52 42.41
N ALA A 527 -18.05 -1.73 42.94
CA ALA A 527 -19.01 -2.70 42.39
C ALA A 527 -19.44 -2.34 40.95
N ALA A 528 -19.74 -1.08 40.68
CA ALA A 528 -20.12 -0.61 39.35
C ALA A 528 -18.98 -0.73 38.32
N GLN A 529 -17.72 -0.53 38.74
CA GLN A 529 -16.55 -0.78 37.90
C GLN A 529 -16.37 -2.26 37.59
N LEU A 530 -16.49 -3.13 38.59
CA LEU A 530 -16.35 -4.58 38.42
C LEU A 530 -17.40 -5.13 37.43
N GLU A 531 -18.65 -4.68 37.55
CA GLU A 531 -19.73 -5.02 36.61
C GLU A 531 -19.42 -4.55 35.17
N LEU A 532 -18.79 -3.37 35.01
CA LEU A 532 -18.37 -2.87 33.70
C LEU A 532 -17.20 -3.70 33.12
N GLU A 533 -16.25 -4.13 33.94
CA GLU A 533 -15.14 -4.98 33.51
C GLU A 533 -15.61 -6.40 33.12
N GLU A 534 -16.54 -6.99 33.86
CA GLU A 534 -17.18 -8.27 33.50
C GLU A 534 -17.96 -8.15 32.17
N LEU A 535 -18.67 -7.04 31.97
CA LEU A 535 -19.41 -6.77 30.74
C LEU A 535 -18.46 -6.54 29.54
N LEU A 536 -17.27 -5.96 29.76
CA LEU A 536 -16.26 -5.79 28.71
C LEU A 536 -15.47 -7.08 28.43
N SER A 537 -15.23 -7.92 29.42
CA SER A 537 -14.51 -9.19 29.25
C SER A 537 -15.36 -10.22 28.50
N SER A 538 -16.67 -10.28 28.76
CA SER A 538 -17.63 -11.10 28.01
C SER A 538 -17.81 -10.68 26.54
N LEU A 539 -17.38 -9.46 26.16
CA LEU A 539 -17.41 -8.92 24.80
C LEU A 539 -16.16 -9.28 23.98
N ASN A 540 -15.07 -9.72 24.62
CA ASN A 540 -13.76 -10.00 24.00
C ASN A 540 -13.52 -11.49 23.70
N ILE A 541 -14.56 -12.33 23.72
CA ILE A 541 -14.52 -13.75 23.27
C ILE A 541 -15.05 -13.87 21.85
#